data_AF-A0A117PAR1-F1
#
_entry.id   AF-A0A117PAR1-F1
#
_cell.length_a   1.000
_cell.length_b   1.000
_cell.length_c   1.000
_cell.angle_alpha   90.00
_cell.angle_beta   90.00
_cell.angle_gamma   90.00
#
_symmetry.space_group_name_H-M   'P 1'
#
loop_
_entity.id
_entity.type
_entity.pdbx_description
1 polymer ?
#
loop_
_entity_poly.entity_id
_entity_poly.type
_entity_poly.pdbx_seq_one_letter_code
_entity_poly.pdbx_strand_id
1 'polypeptide(L)'
;MAGGGVLAARRPPTAPDGTAPATTDPGWLRLRRRWAPGDTLTVALDLAARLTRPDPRVDAVRGCVAIERGPLVHCLEGVDHPASPSASSPFPTAPV
;
A
#
# COMPACT_ATOMS: atom_id res chain seq x y z
N MET A 1 28.37 19.02 -15.26
CA MET A 1 28.94 17.66 -15.38
C MET A 1 27.84 16.65 -15.08
N ALA A 2 27.31 15.95 -16.09
CA ALA A 2 26.29 14.93 -15.88
C ALA A 2 26.97 13.61 -15.47
N GLY A 3 26.87 13.25 -14.19
CA GLY A 3 27.35 11.96 -13.68
C GLY A 3 26.40 10.84 -14.09
N GLY A 4 26.94 9.70 -14.52
CA GLY A 4 26.15 8.47 -14.64
C GLY A 4 25.74 8.00 -13.24
N GLY A 5 24.44 7.82 -13.01
CA GLY A 5 23.89 7.47 -11.70
C GLY A 5 22.80 6.40 -11.80
N VAL A 6 22.68 5.59 -10.74
CA VAL A 6 21.61 4.59 -10.62
C VAL A 6 20.60 5.07 -9.59
N LEU A 7 19.34 5.18 -10.00
CA LEU A 7 18.22 5.42 -9.08
C LEU A 7 17.44 4.12 -8.88
N ALA A 8 17.15 3.78 -7.62
CA ALA A 8 16.41 2.57 -7.26
C ALA A 8 15.18 2.91 -6.42
N ALA A 9 14.01 2.41 -6.81
CA ALA A 9 12.76 2.55 -6.07
C ALA A 9 12.16 1.17 -5.77
N ARG A 10 11.73 0.91 -4.53
CA ARG A 10 11.06 -0.35 -4.21
C ARG A 10 9.68 -0.37 -4.85
N ARG A 11 9.45 -1.37 -5.71
CA ARG A 11 8.20 -1.68 -6.45
C ARG A 11 7.25 -0.49 -6.72
N PRO A 12 7.39 0.20 -7.87
CA PRO A 12 6.30 0.94 -8.48
C PRO A 12 5.49 0.04 -9.46
N PRO A 13 4.17 0.20 -9.58
CA PRO A 13 3.43 -0.32 -10.72
C PRO A 13 3.80 0.52 -11.93
N THR A 14 4.43 -0.12 -12.93
CA THR A 14 4.66 0.40 -14.30
C THR A 14 5.25 1.81 -14.40
N ALA A 15 6.49 1.91 -14.92
CA ALA A 15 7.07 3.20 -15.27
C ALA A 15 6.14 3.91 -16.28
N PRO A 16 5.62 5.12 -15.98
CA PRO A 16 5.07 5.95 -17.03
C PRO A 16 6.27 6.39 -17.88
N ASP A 17 6.14 6.23 -19.18
CA ASP A 17 6.95 6.91 -20.18
C ASP A 17 8.32 6.27 -20.49
N GLY A 18 8.27 5.16 -21.25
CA GLY A 18 9.11 4.88 -22.43
C GLY A 18 10.63 5.16 -22.46
N THR A 19 11.31 5.36 -21.33
CA THR A 19 12.72 5.81 -21.33
C THR A 19 13.64 4.89 -20.52
N ALA A 20 14.60 4.31 -21.25
CA ALA A 20 15.71 3.44 -20.84
C ALA A 20 15.36 2.05 -20.28
N PRO A 21 16.26 1.05 -20.42
CA PRO A 21 16.02 -0.31 -19.97
C PRO A 21 15.95 -0.34 -18.44
N ALA A 22 14.73 -0.32 -17.91
CA ALA A 22 14.47 -0.59 -16.52
C ALA A 22 14.52 -2.10 -16.30
N THR A 23 15.55 -2.60 -15.62
CA THR A 23 15.51 -3.97 -15.10
C THR A 23 14.66 -3.96 -13.84
N THR A 24 13.66 -4.83 -13.81
CA THR A 24 12.90 -5.14 -12.60
C THR A 24 13.58 -6.31 -11.91
N ASP A 25 14.48 -5.99 -10.97
CA ASP A 25 14.87 -6.99 -9.97
C ASP A 25 13.66 -7.23 -9.04
N PRO A 26 13.51 -8.41 -8.43
CA PRO A 26 12.45 -8.65 -7.47
C PRO A 26 12.38 -7.55 -6.40
N GLY A 27 11.29 -6.79 -6.41
CA GLY A 27 11.02 -5.71 -5.45
C GLY A 27 11.66 -4.36 -5.75
N TRP A 28 12.40 -4.17 -6.86
CA TRP A 28 13.05 -2.90 -7.20
C TRP A 28 12.92 -2.51 -8.68
N LEU A 29 12.58 -1.25 -8.92
CA LEU A 29 12.82 -0.57 -10.19
C LEU A 29 14.22 0.04 -10.15
N ARG A 30 15.09 -0.28 -11.12
CA ARG A 30 16.42 0.34 -11.27
C ARG A 30 16.51 1.12 -12.57
N LEU A 31 16.85 2.40 -12.49
CA LEU A 31 17.06 3.30 -13.62
C LEU A 31 18.54 3.69 -13.72
N ARG A 32 19.18 3.33 -14.84
CA ARG A 32 20.56 3.68 -15.15
C ARG A 32 20.59 4.71 -16.28
N ARG A 33 20.86 5.97 -15.96
CA ARG A 33 21.00 7.06 -16.94
C ARG A 33 21.97 8.13 -16.46
N ARG A 34 22.28 9.09 -17.33
CA ARG A 34 22.99 10.32 -16.91
C ARG A 34 21.98 11.28 -16.31
N TRP A 35 22.29 11.82 -15.13
CA TRP A 35 21.44 12.76 -14.43
C TRP A 35 22.02 14.17 -14.50
N ALA A 36 21.14 15.16 -14.64
CA ALA A 36 21.47 16.58 -14.65
C ALA A 36 20.62 17.34 -13.60
N PRO A 37 21.11 18.49 -13.09
CA PRO A 37 20.28 19.38 -12.27
C PRO A 37 18.99 19.75 -13.00
N GLY A 38 17.84 19.57 -12.33
CA GLY A 38 16.52 19.79 -12.90
C GLY A 38 15.82 18.53 -13.42
N ASP A 39 16.51 17.39 -13.52
CA ASP A 39 15.86 16.13 -13.85
C ASP A 39 14.82 15.74 -12.79
N THR A 40 13.63 15.32 -13.25
CA THR A 40 12.55 14.83 -12.39
C THR A 40 12.24 13.37 -12.71
N LEU A 41 11.91 12.60 -11.67
CA LEU A 41 11.29 11.29 -11.79
C LEU A 41 9.92 11.33 -11.13
N THR A 42 8.87 10.99 -11.89
CA THR A 42 7.53 10.81 -11.36
C THR A 42 7.22 9.33 -11.21
N VAL A 43 6.69 8.94 -10.06
CA VAL A 43 6.27 7.56 -9.78
C VAL A 43 4.77 7.55 -9.51
N ALA A 44 4.02 6.86 -10.37
CA ALA A 44 2.61 6.59 -10.14
C ALA A 44 2.48 5.28 -9.36
N LEU A 45 1.83 5.32 -8.19
CA LEU A 45 1.51 4.14 -7.40
C LEU A 45 0.00 3.90 -7.46
N ASP A 46 -0.41 2.66 -7.73
CA ASP A 46 -1.81 2.26 -7.59
C ASP A 46 -2.15 2.14 -6.11
N LEU A 47 -2.90 3.12 -5.62
CA LEU A 47 -3.35 3.24 -4.24
C LEU A 47 -4.87 3.10 -4.15
N ALA A 48 -5.48 2.28 -5.02
CA ALA A 48 -6.88 1.92 -4.91
C ALA A 48 -7.18 1.22 -3.57
N ALA A 49 -8.41 1.42 -3.07
CA ALA A 49 -8.90 0.70 -1.90
C ALA A 49 -9.13 -0.77 -2.25
N ARG A 50 -8.76 -1.68 -1.35
CA ARG A 50 -8.94 -3.13 -1.51
C ARG A 50 -9.50 -3.76 -0.25
N LEU A 51 -10.18 -4.89 -0.44
CA LEU A 51 -10.60 -5.79 0.64
C LEU A 51 -9.67 -6.98 0.73
N THR A 52 -9.07 -7.18 1.89
CA THR A 52 -8.23 -8.35 2.19
C THR A 52 -9.00 -9.33 3.06
N ARG A 53 -9.01 -10.60 2.65
CA ARG A 53 -9.62 -11.70 3.42
C ARG A 53 -8.55 -12.44 4.24
N PRO A 54 -8.84 -12.83 5.48
CA PRO A 54 -7.93 -13.65 6.27
C PRO A 54 -7.82 -15.08 5.71
N ASP A 55 -6.77 -15.80 6.09
CA ASP A 55 -6.70 -17.24 5.87
C ASP A 55 -7.89 -17.92 6.59
N PRO A 56 -8.55 -18.92 5.96
CA PRO A 56 -9.73 -19.58 6.54
C PRO A 56 -9.51 -20.25 7.91
N ARG A 57 -8.26 -20.48 8.31
CA ARG A 57 -7.90 -21.07 9.61
C ARG A 57 -7.90 -20.06 10.77
N VAL A 58 -8.03 -18.76 10.50
CA VAL A 58 -8.07 -17.72 11.55
C VAL A 58 -9.50 -17.51 12.01
N ASP A 59 -9.90 -18.22 13.07
CA ASP A 59 -11.29 -18.22 13.57
C ASP A 59 -11.79 -16.85 14.03
N ALA A 60 -10.92 -16.06 14.69
CA ALA A 60 -11.29 -14.78 15.31
C ALA A 60 -11.85 -13.73 14.34
N VAL A 61 -11.56 -13.87 13.04
CA VAL A 61 -11.97 -12.93 11.98
C VAL A 61 -12.69 -13.63 10.84
N ARG A 62 -13.26 -14.81 11.11
CA ARG A 62 -14.03 -15.57 10.12
C ARG A 62 -15.21 -14.74 9.62
N GLY A 63 -15.31 -14.57 8.31
CA GLY A 63 -16.35 -13.75 7.68
C GLY A 63 -16.06 -12.24 7.66
N CYS A 64 -14.93 -11.80 8.22
CA CYS A 64 -14.50 -10.41 8.18
C CYS A 64 -13.60 -10.11 6.96
N VAL A 65 -13.42 -8.81 6.70
CA VAL A 65 -12.47 -8.27 5.72
C VAL A 65 -11.72 -7.08 6.34
N ALA A 66 -10.47 -6.87 5.92
CA ALA A 66 -9.75 -5.64 6.18
C ALA A 66 -9.87 -4.69 4.99
N ILE A 67 -10.02 -3.39 5.26
CA ILE A 67 -10.00 -2.33 4.24
C ILE A 67 -8.58 -1.77 4.19
N GLU A 68 -7.98 -1.76 3.01
CA GLU A 68 -6.60 -1.31 2.83
C GLU A 68 -6.48 -0.31 1.67
N ARG A 69 -5.59 0.67 1.82
CA ARG A 69 -5.23 1.61 0.75
C ARG A 69 -3.72 1.79 0.71
N GLY A 70 -3.08 1.27 -0.34
CA GLY A 70 -1.62 1.19 -0.37
C GLY A 70 -1.10 0.34 0.82
N PRO A 71 -0.13 0.83 1.62
CA PRO A 71 0.38 0.12 2.79
C PRO A 71 -0.47 0.32 4.06
N LEU A 72 -1.54 1.14 4.00
CA LEU A 72 -2.34 1.47 5.17
C LEU A 72 -3.49 0.47 5.33
N VAL A 73 -3.67 -0.01 6.56
CA VAL A 73 -4.84 -0.78 7.01
C VAL A 73 -5.75 0.18 7.77
N HIS A 74 -7.02 0.26 7.37
CA HIS A 74 -8.00 1.15 7.98
C HIS A 74 -8.79 0.46 9.10
N CYS A 75 -9.23 1.27 10.07
CA CYS A 75 -10.15 0.88 11.13
C CYS A 75 -11.44 1.71 11.02
N LEU A 76 -12.54 1.15 11.53
CA LEU A 76 -13.78 1.89 11.75
C LEU A 76 -13.88 2.21 13.24
N GLU A 77 -13.97 3.49 13.59
CA GLU A 77 -14.07 3.95 14.97
C GLU A 77 -15.46 4.51 15.26
N GLY A 78 -15.99 4.24 16.46
CA GLY A 78 -17.36 4.65 16.82
C GLY A 78 -17.58 6.17 16.73
N VAL A 79 -16.54 6.97 16.95
CA VAL A 79 -16.60 8.44 16.88
C VAL A 79 -16.90 8.94 15.46
N ASP A 80 -16.53 8.16 14.44
CA ASP A 80 -16.74 8.49 13.02
C ASP A 80 -18.14 8.05 12.53
N HIS A 81 -18.90 7.35 13.38
CA HIS A 81 -20.18 6.73 13.05
C HIS A 81 -21.31 7.12 14.04
N PRO A 82 -21.68 8.41 14.12
CA PRO A 82 -22.62 8.93 15.12
C PRO A 82 -24.06 8.37 15.00
N ALA A 83 -24.42 7.77 13.86
CA ALA A 83 -25.73 7.15 13.63
C ALA A 83 -25.75 5.63 13.87
N SER A 84 -24.61 5.01 14.23
CA SER A 84 -24.60 3.60 14.56
C SER A 84 -25.22 3.42 15.95
N PRO A 85 -26.30 2.63 16.13
CA PRO A 85 -26.63 2.14 17.46
C PRO A 85 -25.37 1.47 18.01
N SER A 86 -25.06 1.69 19.30
CA SER A 86 -23.85 1.12 19.88
C SER A 86 -23.81 -0.36 19.53
N ALA A 87 -22.75 -0.79 18.85
CA ALA A 87 -22.56 -2.19 18.59
C ALA A 87 -22.44 -2.84 19.97
N SER A 88 -23.51 -3.51 20.42
CA SER A 88 -23.43 -4.39 21.57
C SER A 88 -22.29 -5.34 21.28
N SER A 89 -21.23 -5.31 22.10
CA SER A 89 -20.07 -6.17 21.92
C SER A 89 -20.54 -7.62 21.73
N PRO A 90 -20.22 -8.29 20.61
CA PRO A 90 -20.49 -9.72 20.47
C PRO A 90 -19.51 -10.56 21.30
N PHE A 91 -18.49 -9.95 21.91
CA PHE A 91 -17.55 -10.61 22.81
C PHE A 91 -18.06 -10.53 24.25
N PRO A 92 -18.12 -11.65 24.99
CA PRO A 92 -18.38 -11.62 26.42
C PRO A 92 -17.26 -10.84 27.10
N THR A 93 -17.60 -9.77 27.81
CA THR A 93 -16.65 -9.08 28.68
C THR A 93 -16.22 -10.05 29.77
N ALA A 94 -15.01 -10.58 29.69
CA ALA A 94 -14.44 -11.36 30.78
C ALA A 94 -14.32 -10.45 32.00
N PRO A 95 -14.80 -10.84 33.20
CA PRO A 95 -14.62 -10.04 34.40
C PRO A 95 -13.13 -10.06 34.78
N VAL A 96 -12.62 -8.88 35.13
CA VAL A 96 -11.35 -8.74 35.87
C VAL A 96 -11.51 -9.20 37.30
#